data_AF-A0A3B9BS96-F1
#
_entry.id   AF-A0A3B9BS96-F1
#
_cell.length_a   1.000
_cell.length_b   1.000
_cell.length_c   1.000
_cell.angle_alpha   90.00
_cell.angle_beta   90.00
_cell.angle_gamma   90.00
#
_symmetry.space_group_name_H-M   'P 1'
#
loop_
_entity.id
_entity.type
_entity.pdbx_description
1 polymer ?
#
loop_
_entity_poly.entity_id
_entity_poly.type
_entity_poly.pdbx_seq_one_letter_code
_entity_poly.pdbx_strand_id
1 'polypeptide(L)'
;MNKQLFTLPEPLPAKKFQHPDITAKGEPRAQVSLKEAKTLWFNTGTLCNIECLNCYIESSPKNDSLVYITVAEVKVYLNQIEERNWPTKEIAFTGGEPFMNPDMIDITLACLERGYNVLILTNAMLPMMRKSIKVRLLDLKEKYPGKLT
;
A
#
# COMPACT_ATOMS: atom_id res chain seq x y z
N MET A 1 14.83 0.16 -19.04
CA MET A 1 14.50 1.26 -18.10
C MET A 1 13.84 2.36 -18.89
N ASN A 2 12.62 2.77 -18.52
CA ASN A 2 11.97 3.93 -19.09
C ASN A 2 12.89 5.15 -18.91
N LYS A 3 13.70 5.46 -19.93
CA LYS A 3 14.38 6.75 -20.06
C LYS A 3 13.35 7.80 -20.42
N GLN A 4 12.31 7.95 -19.59
CA GLN A 4 11.53 9.17 -19.58
C GLN A 4 12.43 10.24 -18.95
N LEU A 5 13.37 10.73 -19.76
CA LEU A 5 14.14 11.92 -19.47
C LEU A 5 13.17 13.08 -19.55
N PHE A 6 12.43 13.30 -18.47
CA PHE A 6 11.78 14.57 -18.23
C PHE A 6 12.88 15.57 -17.90
N THR A 7 13.53 16.13 -18.93
CA THR A 7 14.27 17.37 -18.77
C THR A 7 13.25 18.42 -18.37
N LEU A 8 13.17 18.72 -17.08
CA LEU A 8 12.47 19.90 -16.60
C LEU A 8 13.18 21.10 -17.27
N PRO A 9 12.53 21.82 -18.19
CA PRO A 9 13.18 22.88 -18.95
C PRO A 9 13.61 24.04 -18.04
N GLU A 10 13.02 24.13 -16.84
CA GLU A 10 13.37 25.09 -15.81
C GLU A 10 13.25 24.44 -14.41
N PRO A 11 14.02 24.90 -13.41
CA PRO A 11 13.81 24.47 -12.03
C PRO A 11 12.36 24.72 -11.61
N LEU A 12 11.76 23.77 -10.87
CA LEU A 12 10.44 23.96 -10.27
C LEU A 12 10.42 25.33 -9.57
N PRO A 13 9.42 26.20 -9.86
CA PRO A 13 9.41 27.54 -9.29
C PRO A 13 9.38 27.41 -7.77
N ALA A 14 10.50 27.76 -7.14
CA ALA A 14 10.77 27.53 -5.72
C ALA A 14 9.64 28.02 -4.81
N LYS A 15 8.89 29.04 -5.25
CA LYS A 15 7.82 29.69 -4.50
C LYS A 15 6.49 28.93 -4.47
N LYS A 16 6.18 28.04 -5.43
CA LYS A 16 4.81 27.50 -5.60
C LYS A 16 4.35 26.58 -4.46
N PHE A 17 5.27 25.94 -3.76
CA PHE A 17 5.00 24.96 -2.70
C PHE A 17 5.71 25.26 -1.38
N GLN A 18 6.19 26.50 -1.18
CA GLN A 18 6.84 26.91 0.07
C GLN A 18 5.87 27.11 1.23
N HIS A 19 4.60 27.42 0.95
CA HIS A 19 3.58 27.60 1.98
C HIS A 19 2.38 26.67 1.73
N PRO A 20 1.94 25.88 2.74
CA PRO A 20 0.80 24.98 2.59
C PRO A 20 -0.49 25.75 2.29
N ASP A 21 -0.72 26.88 2.96
CA ASP A 21 -2.00 27.60 2.86
C ASP A 21 -2.01 28.79 1.89
N ILE A 22 -0.86 29.16 1.31
CA ILE A 22 -0.72 30.38 0.50
C ILE A 22 -0.08 30.01 -0.85
N THR A 23 -0.62 30.54 -1.94
CA THR A 23 -0.10 30.33 -3.30
C THR A 23 1.13 31.21 -3.57
N ALA A 24 1.86 30.93 -4.66
CA ALA A 24 2.96 31.81 -5.09
C ALA A 24 2.53 33.26 -5.41
N LYS A 25 1.22 33.52 -5.57
CA LYS A 25 0.64 34.84 -5.82
C LYS A 25 0.22 35.56 -4.52
N GLY A 26 0.35 34.92 -3.36
CA GLY A 26 -0.12 35.45 -2.08
C GLY A 26 -1.62 35.22 -1.81
N GLU A 27 -2.26 34.35 -2.58
CA GLU A 27 -3.69 34.04 -2.42
C GLU A 27 -3.90 32.84 -1.49
N PRO A 28 -5.07 32.69 -0.84
CA PRO A 28 -5.42 31.46 -0.11
C PRO A 28 -5.38 30.24 -1.04
N ARG A 29 -4.75 29.14 -0.61
CA ARG A 29 -4.70 27.90 -1.37
C ARG A 29 -6.06 27.19 -1.31
N ALA A 30 -6.51 26.66 -2.45
CA ALA A 30 -7.70 25.82 -2.49
C ALA A 30 -7.52 24.59 -1.59
N GLN A 31 -8.56 24.26 -0.82
CA GLN A 31 -8.61 23.11 0.07
C GLN A 31 -9.82 22.24 -0.28
N VAL A 32 -9.67 20.93 -0.08
CA VAL A 32 -10.75 19.95 -0.22
C VAL A 32 -10.78 19.13 1.06
N SER A 33 -11.91 19.16 1.77
CA SER A 33 -12.09 18.35 2.97
C SER A 33 -12.21 16.87 2.62
N LEU A 34 -11.57 16.01 3.42
CA LEU A 34 -11.77 14.57 3.34
C LEU A 34 -13.24 14.26 3.67
N LYS A 35 -13.95 13.63 2.73
CA LYS A 35 -15.36 13.24 2.93
C LYS A 35 -15.48 11.95 3.72
N GLU A 36 -14.70 10.94 3.34
CA GLU A 36 -14.74 9.60 3.93
C GLU A 36 -13.45 8.84 3.63
N ALA A 37 -13.05 7.95 4.55
CA ALA A 37 -11.92 7.05 4.40
C ALA A 37 -12.43 5.60 4.28
N LYS A 38 -12.83 5.18 3.08
CA LYS A 38 -13.45 3.86 2.84
C LYS A 38 -12.45 2.70 2.77
N THR A 39 -11.25 2.96 2.24
CA THR A 39 -10.20 1.97 2.06
C THR A 39 -8.88 2.51 2.58
N LEU A 40 -8.18 1.74 3.41
CA LEU A 40 -6.80 2.03 3.79
C LEU A 40 -5.85 1.18 2.94
N TRP A 41 -4.89 1.82 2.29
CA TRP A 41 -3.89 1.16 1.45
C TRP A 41 -2.54 1.08 2.17
N PHE A 42 -1.95 -0.12 2.17
CA PHE A 42 -0.58 -0.35 2.61
C PHE A 42 0.29 -0.74 1.41
N ASN A 43 1.46 -0.12 1.36
CA ASN A 43 2.57 -0.60 0.56
C ASN A 43 3.39 -1.55 1.45
N THR A 44 3.56 -2.80 1.03
CA THR A 44 4.18 -3.82 1.88
C THR A 44 5.70 -3.78 1.88
N GLY A 45 6.33 -3.00 1.00
CA GLY A 45 7.78 -2.84 0.80
C GLY A 45 8.10 -2.59 -0.68
N THR A 46 9.37 -2.41 -1.07
CA THR A 46 9.75 -2.25 -2.50
C THR A 46 10.28 -3.52 -3.16
N LEU A 47 10.63 -4.55 -2.39
CA LEU A 47 11.21 -5.78 -2.93
C LEU A 47 10.17 -6.61 -3.68
N CYS A 48 10.48 -6.93 -4.93
CA CYS A 48 9.65 -7.77 -5.81
C CYS A 48 10.51 -8.82 -6.52
N ASN A 49 9.94 -9.98 -6.84
CA ASN A 49 10.66 -11.03 -7.57
C ASN A 49 10.79 -10.77 -9.08
N ILE A 50 10.21 -9.67 -9.57
CA ILE A 50 10.26 -9.21 -10.98
C ILE A 50 10.55 -7.70 -11.00
N GLU A 51 10.94 -7.19 -12.18
CA GLU A 51 11.27 -5.78 -12.40
C GLU A 51 10.48 -5.27 -13.62
N CYS A 52 9.20 -4.99 -13.39
CA CYS A 52 8.30 -4.57 -14.46
C CYS A 52 8.72 -3.21 -15.05
N LEU A 53 8.70 -3.07 -16.37
CA LEU A 53 9.06 -1.82 -17.07
C LEU A 53 8.26 -0.60 -16.58
N ASN A 54 7.00 -0.80 -16.20
CA ASN A 54 6.07 0.25 -15.77
C ASN A 54 5.78 0.21 -14.26
N CYS A 55 6.71 -0.28 -13.44
CA CYS A 55 6.54 -0.26 -11.99
C CYS A 55 6.61 1.17 -11.45
N TYR A 56 5.51 1.70 -10.92
CA TYR A 56 5.42 3.09 -10.45
C TYR A 56 6.27 3.41 -9.20
N ILE A 57 6.70 2.38 -8.46
CA ILE A 57 7.58 2.48 -7.29
C ILE A 57 8.92 1.78 -7.50
N GLU A 58 9.24 1.45 -8.76
CA GLU A 58 10.52 0.86 -9.15
C GLU A 58 10.87 -0.42 -8.37
N SER A 59 9.85 -1.20 -7.99
CA SER A 59 10.05 -2.47 -7.29
C SER A 59 10.88 -3.44 -8.12
N SER A 60 11.83 -4.07 -7.45
CA SER A 60 12.75 -5.02 -8.07
C SER A 60 13.31 -5.97 -7.00
N PRO A 61 14.08 -7.00 -7.39
CA PRO A 61 14.74 -7.88 -6.42
C PRO A 61 15.80 -7.18 -5.56
N LYS A 62 16.15 -5.92 -5.88
CA LYS A 62 17.24 -5.17 -5.25
C LYS A 62 16.81 -3.83 -4.68
N ASN A 63 15.60 -3.35 -4.96
CA ASN A 63 15.12 -2.08 -4.43
C ASN A 63 14.58 -2.30 -3.01
N ASP A 64 15.35 -1.90 -2.02
CA ASP A 64 15.05 -1.96 -0.59
C ASP A 64 14.73 -0.57 0.02
N SER A 65 14.39 0.41 -0.82
CA SER A 65 14.06 1.77 -0.39
C SER A 65 12.86 1.84 0.57
N LEU A 66 11.92 0.90 0.49
CA LEU A 66 10.88 0.67 1.50
C LEU A 66 11.05 -0.73 2.10
N VAL A 67 11.31 -0.75 3.41
CA VAL A 67 11.37 -1.99 4.20
C VAL A 67 9.99 -2.66 4.28
N TYR A 68 9.99 -3.94 4.64
CA TYR A 68 8.75 -4.66 4.84
C TYR A 68 7.95 -4.11 6.02
N ILE A 69 6.67 -3.80 5.79
CA ILE A 69 5.75 -3.47 6.87
C ILE A 69 5.47 -4.71 7.71
N THR A 70 5.40 -4.55 9.03
CA THR A 70 5.17 -5.64 9.97
C THR A 70 3.71 -5.77 10.38
N VAL A 71 3.33 -6.92 10.94
CA VAL A 71 1.99 -7.11 11.55
C VAL A 71 1.72 -6.05 12.63
N ALA A 72 2.72 -5.71 13.43
CA ALA A 72 2.58 -4.77 14.54
C ALA A 72 2.24 -3.36 14.04
N GLU A 73 2.94 -2.89 13.00
CA GLU A 73 2.67 -1.60 12.38
C GLU A 73 1.27 -1.54 11.77
N VAL A 74 0.85 -2.57 11.03
CA VAL A 74 -0.53 -2.63 10.49
C VAL A 74 -1.56 -2.57 11.64
N LYS A 75 -1.35 -3.32 12.73
CA LYS A 75 -2.27 -3.30 13.88
C LYS A 75 -2.41 -1.90 14.50
N VAL A 76 -1.36 -1.08 14.53
CA VAL A 76 -1.42 0.30 15.01
C VAL A 76 -2.39 1.15 14.16
N TYR A 77 -2.36 1.00 12.83
CA TYR A 77 -3.28 1.73 11.95
C TYR A 77 -4.72 1.22 12.03
N LEU A 78 -4.92 -0.07 12.26
CA LEU A 78 -6.25 -0.64 12.47
C LEU A 78 -6.88 -0.11 13.78
N ASN A 79 -6.11 -0.04 14.87
CA ASN A 79 -6.57 0.61 16.11
C ASN A 79 -6.98 2.06 15.86
N GLN A 80 -6.17 2.77 15.08
CA GLN A 80 -6.41 4.16 14.70
C GLN A 80 -7.68 4.38 13.87
N ILE A 81 -8.09 3.40 13.04
CA ILE A 81 -9.37 3.44 12.32
C ILE A 81 -10.53 3.30 13.30
N GLU A 82 -10.42 2.33 14.22
CA GLU A 82 -11.44 2.04 15.25
C GLU A 82 -11.62 3.24 16.20
N GLU A 83 -10.53 3.78 16.74
CA GLU A 83 -10.51 4.93 17.64
C GLU A 83 -11.15 6.19 17.02
N ARG A 84 -10.91 6.43 15.73
CA ARG A 84 -11.48 7.57 15.00
C ARG A 84 -12.88 7.30 14.47
N ASN A 85 -13.41 6.10 14.67
CA ASN A 85 -14.69 5.65 14.11
C ASN A 85 -14.79 5.92 12.60
N TRP A 86 -13.71 5.65 11.86
CA TRP A 86 -13.70 5.86 10.41
C TRP A 86 -14.59 4.83 9.70
N PRO A 87 -15.27 5.20 8.60
CA PRO A 87 -16.15 4.31 7.86
C PRO A 87 -15.40 3.29 7.00
N THR A 88 -14.13 3.00 7.30
CA THR A 88 -13.27 2.10 6.55
C THR A 88 -13.85 0.69 6.55
N LYS A 89 -13.97 0.08 5.37
CA LYS A 89 -14.49 -1.28 5.18
C LYS A 89 -13.49 -2.22 4.54
N GLU A 90 -12.48 -1.69 3.88
CA GLU A 90 -11.49 -2.46 3.14
C GLU A 90 -10.06 -2.05 3.53
N ILE A 91 -9.21 -3.04 3.70
CA ILE A 91 -7.77 -2.87 3.84
C ILE A 91 -7.12 -3.48 2.60
N ALA A 92 -6.41 -2.66 1.84
CA ALA A 92 -5.81 -3.06 0.57
C ALA A 92 -4.29 -3.07 0.67
N PHE A 93 -3.66 -4.08 0.06
CA PHE A 93 -2.23 -4.29 0.07
C PHE A 93 -1.67 -4.29 -1.36
N THR A 94 -0.54 -3.62 -1.52
CA THR A 94 0.24 -3.56 -2.76
C THR A 94 1.73 -3.44 -2.41
N GLY A 95 2.59 -3.18 -3.39
CA GLY A 95 3.96 -2.75 -3.17
C GLY A 95 4.91 -3.90 -2.91
N GLY A 96 6.04 -3.86 -3.61
CA GLY A 96 6.83 -5.03 -3.88
C GLY A 96 5.94 -6.12 -4.46
N GLU A 97 6.34 -7.37 -4.25
CA GLU A 97 5.39 -8.47 -4.28
C GLU A 97 4.93 -8.74 -2.83
N PRO A 98 3.65 -8.57 -2.47
CA PRO A 98 3.18 -8.75 -1.10
C PRO A 98 3.62 -10.08 -0.47
N PHE A 99 3.60 -11.19 -1.22
CA PHE A 99 4.02 -12.50 -0.70
C PHE A 99 5.53 -12.70 -0.59
N MET A 100 6.34 -11.68 -0.90
CA MET A 100 7.75 -11.61 -0.49
C MET A 100 7.90 -11.14 0.97
N ASN A 101 6.94 -10.39 1.51
CA ASN A 101 6.92 -9.99 2.91
C ASN A 101 6.58 -11.22 3.78
N PRO A 102 7.45 -11.62 4.72
CA PRO A 102 7.22 -12.80 5.57
C PRO A 102 5.97 -12.67 6.45
N ASP A 103 5.55 -11.46 6.79
CA ASP A 103 4.42 -11.16 7.66
C ASP A 103 3.08 -11.10 6.92
N MET A 104 3.07 -11.18 5.58
CA MET A 104 1.89 -10.85 4.77
C MET A 104 0.65 -11.66 5.14
N ILE A 105 0.80 -12.95 5.42
CA ILE A 105 -0.35 -13.79 5.81
C ILE A 105 -0.88 -13.41 7.19
N ASP A 106 0.00 -13.09 8.13
CA ASP A 106 -0.36 -12.69 9.50
C ASP A 106 -0.97 -11.27 9.54
N ILE A 107 -0.51 -10.39 8.66
CA ILE A 107 -1.13 -9.10 8.36
C ILE A 107 -2.56 -9.31 7.84
N THR A 108 -2.73 -10.19 6.85
CA THR A 108 -4.04 -10.50 6.25
C THR A 108 -5.00 -11.04 7.31
N LEU A 109 -4.54 -11.97 8.15
CA LEU A 109 -5.32 -12.51 9.26
C LEU A 109 -5.75 -11.41 10.24
N ALA A 110 -4.83 -10.52 10.64
CA ALA A 110 -5.13 -9.44 11.58
C ALA A 110 -6.19 -8.45 11.06
N CYS A 111 -6.26 -8.23 9.74
CA CYS A 111 -7.32 -7.43 9.12
C CYS A 111 -8.65 -8.19 9.09
N LEU A 112 -8.64 -9.47 8.68
CA LEU A 112 -9.83 -10.31 8.59
C LEU A 112 -10.48 -10.55 9.95
N GLU A 113 -9.69 -10.76 11.01
CA GLU A 113 -10.16 -10.95 12.39
C GLU A 113 -10.93 -9.72 12.92
N ARG A 114 -10.63 -8.53 12.39
CA ARG A 114 -11.35 -7.28 12.71
C ARG A 114 -12.56 -7.02 11.81
N GLY A 115 -12.87 -7.94 10.89
CA GLY A 115 -14.06 -7.88 10.05
C GLY A 115 -13.93 -7.04 8.78
N TYR A 116 -12.73 -6.52 8.47
CA TYR A 116 -12.47 -5.82 7.22
C TYR A 116 -12.51 -6.78 6.02
N ASN A 117 -12.89 -6.25 4.86
CA ASN A 117 -12.54 -6.89 3.59
C ASN A 117 -11.05 -6.66 3.33
N VAL A 118 -10.36 -7.64 2.76
CA VAL A 118 -8.95 -7.54 2.40
C VAL A 118 -8.77 -7.73 0.90
N LEU A 119 -8.06 -6.80 0.27
CA LEU A 119 -7.66 -6.84 -1.13
C LEU A 119 -6.14 -6.96 -1.20
N ILE A 120 -5.59 -7.93 -1.94
CA ILE A 120 -4.15 -8.09 -2.13
C ILE A 120 -3.82 -8.02 -3.62
N LEU A 121 -3.12 -6.97 -4.04
CA LEU A 121 -2.60 -6.85 -5.40
C LEU A 121 -1.25 -7.58 -5.51
N THR A 122 -1.28 -8.78 -6.08
CA THR A 122 -0.11 -9.65 -6.28
C THR A 122 0.15 -9.91 -7.76
N ASN A 123 1.40 -10.17 -8.12
CA ASN A 123 1.76 -10.69 -9.45
C ASN A 123 1.41 -12.19 -9.62
N ALA A 124 0.92 -12.85 -8.57
CA ALA A 124 0.53 -14.25 -8.53
C ALA A 124 1.64 -15.25 -8.92
N MET A 125 2.91 -14.84 -8.82
CA MET A 125 4.05 -15.68 -9.19
C MET A 125 4.58 -16.48 -7.98
N LEU A 126 5.82 -16.98 -8.10
CA LEU A 126 6.42 -17.94 -7.18
C LEU A 126 6.28 -17.58 -5.69
N PRO A 127 6.43 -16.32 -5.23
CA PRO A 127 6.28 -15.98 -3.80
C PRO A 127 4.90 -16.38 -3.24
N MET A 128 3.81 -16.05 -3.94
CA MET A 128 2.45 -16.50 -3.59
C MET A 128 2.31 -18.02 -3.71
N MET A 129 2.96 -18.59 -4.71
CA MET A 129 2.77 -20.00 -5.08
C MET A 129 3.51 -21.00 -4.18
N ARG A 130 4.33 -20.53 -3.23
CA ARG A 130 5.00 -21.38 -2.23
C ARG A 130 3.95 -22.21 -1.48
N LYS A 131 4.24 -23.50 -1.25
CA LYS A 131 3.30 -24.45 -0.62
C LYS A 131 2.78 -23.93 0.72
N SER A 132 3.67 -23.40 1.57
CA SER A 132 3.30 -22.82 2.87
C SER A 132 2.34 -21.65 2.75
N ILE A 133 2.57 -20.75 1.79
CA ILE A 133 1.71 -19.59 1.55
C ILE A 133 0.35 -20.01 1.00
N LYS A 134 0.33 -20.89 -0.01
CA LYS A 134 -0.92 -21.42 -0.59
C LYS A 134 -1.82 -22.08 0.45
N VAL A 135 -1.27 -22.94 1.31
CA VAL A 135 -2.05 -23.61 2.36
C VAL A 135 -2.71 -22.57 3.25
N ARG A 136 -1.93 -21.62 3.79
CA ARG A 136 -2.48 -20.59 4.67
C ARG A 136 -3.49 -19.67 3.96
N LEU A 137 -3.29 -19.34 2.69
CA LEU A 137 -4.28 -18.57 1.92
C LEU A 137 -5.60 -19.31 1.73
N LEU A 138 -5.54 -20.62 1.48
CA LEU A 138 -6.74 -21.46 1.38
C LEU A 138 -7.46 -21.53 2.73
N ASP A 139 -6.72 -21.69 3.83
CA ASP A 139 -7.28 -21.68 5.19
C ASP A 139 -7.99 -20.35 5.49
N LEU A 140 -7.38 -19.21 5.12
CA LEU A 140 -7.99 -17.89 5.29
C LEU A 140 -9.25 -17.73 4.42
N LYS A 141 -9.21 -18.20 3.17
CA LYS A 141 -10.36 -18.15 2.27
C LYS A 141 -11.54 -18.97 2.81
N GLU A 142 -11.27 -20.14 3.40
CA GLU A 142 -12.29 -20.99 4.01
C GLU A 142 -12.87 -20.35 5.28
N LYS A 143 -12.00 -19.81 6.15
CA LYS A 143 -12.41 -19.18 7.42
C LYS A 143 -13.17 -17.86 7.21
N TYR A 144 -12.85 -17.12 6.16
CA TYR A 144 -13.42 -15.80 5.86
C TYR A 144 -13.99 -15.74 4.43
N PRO A 145 -15.06 -16.49 4.13
CA PRO A 145 -15.60 -16.61 2.78
C PRO A 145 -16.07 -15.24 2.26
N GLY A 146 -15.62 -14.87 1.06
CA GLY A 146 -15.98 -13.61 0.40
C GLY A 146 -15.34 -12.35 0.99
N LYS A 147 -14.37 -12.48 1.90
CA LYS A 147 -13.67 -11.35 2.52
C LYS A 147 -12.26 -11.08 2.01
N LEU A 148 -11.66 -12.03 1.29
CA LEU A 148 -10.32 -11.92 0.72
C LEU A 148 -10.40 -11.95 -0.80
N THR A 149 -9.87 -10.92 -1.46
CA THR A 149 -9.77 -10.80 -2.93
C THR A 149 -8.33 -10.60 -3.37
#